data_AF-A0A8I1LLL8-F1
#
_entry.id   AF-A0A8I1LLL8-F1
#
_cell.length_a   1.000
_cell.length_b   1.000
_cell.length_c   1.000
_cell.angle_alpha   90.00
_cell.angle_beta   90.00
_cell.angle_gamma   90.00
#
_symmetry.space_group_name_H-M   'P 1'
#
loop_
_entity.id
_entity.type
_entity.pdbx_description
1 polymer ?
#
loop_
_entity_poly.entity_id
_entity_poly.type
_entity_poly.pdbx_seq_one_letter_code
_entity_poly.pdbx_strand_id
1 'polypeptide(L)'
;MTRLILIAATLLLIAGCAQKAPPPNLDNACAIVDDRPSWYRDMRRAERKWGVPVHVQLATVYQESKFVHDARTPYRWTLGIIPMGRQSTAFGYSQAIDSTWEWYLDATGNRGA
;
A
#
# COMPACT_ATOMS: atom_id res chain seq x y z
N MET A 1 40.22 -13.98 7.24
CA MET A 1 39.12 -13.90 8.23
C MET A 1 38.43 -12.54 8.21
N THR A 2 39.15 -11.42 8.28
CA THR A 2 38.55 -10.05 8.27
C THR A 2 37.70 -9.74 7.03
N ARG A 3 38.10 -10.21 5.84
CA ARG A 3 37.32 -10.05 4.59
C ARG A 3 35.98 -10.81 4.62
N LEU A 4 35.95 -12.00 5.22
CA LEU A 4 34.71 -12.79 5.36
C LEU A 4 33.74 -12.13 6.35
N ILE A 5 34.27 -11.55 7.43
CA ILE A 5 33.48 -10.78 8.41
C ILE A 5 32.86 -9.53 7.75
N LEU A 6 33.63 -8.82 6.93
CA LEU A 6 33.13 -7.63 6.20
C LEU A 6 32.04 -7.99 5.17
N ILE A 7 32.21 -9.08 4.41
CA ILE A 7 31.19 -9.56 3.46
C ILE A 7 29.92 -9.97 4.21
N ALA A 8 30.03 -10.73 5.30
CA ALA A 8 28.89 -11.13 6.12
C ALA A 8 28.15 -9.94 6.74
N ALA A 9 28.88 -8.93 7.23
CA ALA A 9 28.30 -7.69 7.76
C ALA A 9 27.56 -6.91 6.67
N THR A 10 28.11 -6.86 5.46
CA THR A 10 27.47 -6.16 4.33
C THR A 10 26.21 -6.90 3.86
N LEU A 11 26.23 -8.23 3.85
CA LEU A 11 25.06 -9.07 3.55
C LEU A 11 23.95 -8.91 4.61
N LEU A 12 24.30 -8.78 5.89
CA LEU A 12 23.32 -8.51 6.94
C LEU A 12 22.67 -7.13 6.80
N LEU A 13 23.46 -6.11 6.41
CA LEU A 13 22.97 -4.75 6.24
C LEU A 13 21.93 -4.63 5.10
N ILE A 14 22.05 -5.45 4.05
CA ILE A 14 21.10 -5.45 2.92
C ILE A 14 19.88 -6.35 3.13
N ALA A 15 19.91 -7.27 4.11
CA ALA A 15 18.82 -8.23 4.36
C ALA A 15 17.52 -7.57 4.90
N GLY A 16 17.55 -6.31 5.31
CA GLY A 16 16.39 -5.58 5.84
C GLY A 16 15.40 -5.06 4.78
N CYS A 17 15.76 -5.09 3.49
CA CYS A 17 14.90 -4.57 2.41
C CYS A 17 13.93 -5.64 1.90
N ALA A 18 13.03 -6.13 2.76
CA ALA A 18 11.93 -6.98 2.33
C ALA A 18 10.64 -6.15 2.24
N GLN A 19 10.19 -5.85 1.02
CA GLN A 19 8.92 -5.18 0.80
C GLN A 19 7.78 -6.15 1.12
N LYS A 20 6.78 -5.69 1.89
CA LYS A 20 5.69 -6.56 2.34
C LYS A 20 4.78 -6.88 1.15
N ALA A 21 4.88 -8.10 0.64
CA ALA A 21 4.05 -8.56 -0.47
C ALA A 21 2.57 -8.69 -0.05
N PRO A 22 1.63 -8.50 -1.00
CA PRO A 22 0.24 -8.88 -0.81
C PRO A 22 0.10 -10.37 -0.44
N PRO A 23 -0.98 -10.77 0.27
CA PRO A 23 -1.28 -12.18 0.52
C PRO A 23 -1.42 -12.97 -0.79
N PRO A 24 -1.06 -14.27 -0.80
CA PRO A 24 -1.04 -15.07 -2.03
C PRO A 24 -2.44 -15.35 -2.60
N ASN A 25 -3.47 -15.39 -1.76
CA ASN A 25 -4.85 -15.65 -2.18
C ASN A 25 -5.71 -14.41 -1.93
N LEU A 26 -5.83 -13.58 -2.96
CA LEU A 26 -6.58 -12.32 -2.88
C LEU A 26 -8.09 -12.49 -3.12
N ASP A 27 -8.52 -13.63 -3.67
CA ASP A 27 -9.93 -13.90 -3.98
C ASP A 27 -10.67 -14.54 -2.78
N ASN A 28 -9.94 -14.90 -1.72
CA ASN A 28 -10.50 -15.42 -0.47
C ASN A 28 -10.33 -14.41 0.67
N ALA A 29 -11.44 -13.75 1.03
CA ALA A 29 -11.48 -12.76 2.10
C ALA A 29 -11.06 -13.32 3.47
N CYS A 30 -11.45 -14.56 3.80
CA CYS A 30 -11.07 -15.20 5.06
C CYS A 30 -9.56 -15.43 5.11
N ALA A 31 -8.96 -15.92 4.01
CA ALA A 31 -7.52 -16.13 3.93
C ALA A 31 -6.72 -14.83 4.07
N ILE A 32 -7.21 -13.71 3.52
CA ILE A 32 -6.58 -12.39 3.71
C ILE A 32 -6.60 -11.98 5.19
N VAL A 33 -7.74 -12.15 5.87
CA VAL A 33 -7.88 -11.79 7.28
C VAL A 33 -6.99 -12.66 8.17
N ASP A 34 -6.87 -13.96 7.86
CA ASP A 34 -6.03 -14.90 8.59
C ASP A 34 -4.53 -14.59 8.41
N ASP A 35 -4.09 -14.23 7.19
CA ASP A 35 -2.69 -13.82 6.92
C ASP A 35 -2.36 -12.44 7.51
N ARG A 36 -3.34 -11.52 7.51
CA ARG A 36 -3.19 -10.12 7.91
C ARG A 36 -4.20 -9.70 8.97
N PRO A 37 -4.13 -10.25 10.20
CA PRO A 37 -5.08 -9.92 11.27
C PRO A 37 -5.01 -8.44 11.69
N SER A 38 -3.88 -7.75 11.44
CA SER A 38 -3.78 -6.30 11.62
C SER A 38 -4.71 -5.52 10.70
N TRP A 39 -4.80 -5.90 9.42
CA TRP A 39 -5.67 -5.22 8.46
C TRP A 39 -7.13 -5.33 8.87
N TYR A 40 -7.54 -6.51 9.35
CA TYR A 40 -8.88 -6.69 9.89
C TYR A 40 -9.16 -5.77 11.08
N ARG A 41 -8.22 -5.61 12.02
CA ARG A 41 -8.36 -4.67 13.14
C ARG A 41 -8.50 -3.22 12.66
N ASP A 42 -7.73 -2.83 11.65
CA ASP A 42 -7.76 -1.48 11.09
C ASP A 42 -9.07 -1.22 10.34
N MET A 43 -9.54 -2.18 9.54
CA MET A 43 -10.82 -2.11 8.84
C MET A 43 -12.00 -2.07 9.82
N ARG A 44 -11.96 -2.83 10.91
CA ARG A 44 -12.97 -2.75 11.98
C ARG A 44 -12.95 -1.38 12.68
N ARG A 45 -11.78 -0.75 12.82
CA ARG A 45 -11.67 0.62 13.35
C ARG A 45 -12.28 1.64 12.39
N ALA A 46 -11.98 1.51 11.11
CA ALA A 46 -12.56 2.34 10.06
C ALA A 46 -14.09 2.16 9.97
N GLU A 47 -14.60 0.92 10.08
CA GLU A 47 -16.02 0.63 10.11
C GLU A 47 -16.71 1.32 11.29
N ARG A 48 -16.11 1.28 12.50
CA ARG A 48 -16.66 2.00 13.66
C ARG A 48 -16.65 3.53 13.49
N LYS A 49 -15.65 4.07 12.78
CA LYS A 49 -15.50 5.52 12.59
C LYS A 49 -16.41 6.05 11.47
N TRP A 50 -16.55 5.30 10.39
CA TRP A 50 -17.16 5.77 9.13
C TRP A 50 -18.41 5.00 8.70
N GLY A 51 -18.77 3.92 9.39
CA GLY A 51 -19.94 3.10 9.07
C GLY A 51 -19.79 2.21 7.83
N VAL A 52 -18.60 2.17 7.21
CA VAL A 52 -18.35 1.36 6.00
C VAL A 52 -18.05 -0.09 6.39
N PRO A 53 -18.84 -1.08 5.96
CA PRO A 53 -18.62 -2.48 6.33
C PRO A 53 -17.25 -3.01 5.91
N VAL A 54 -16.65 -3.90 6.71
CA VAL A 54 -15.31 -4.46 6.42
C VAL A 54 -15.21 -5.09 5.03
N HIS A 55 -16.24 -5.83 4.59
CA HIS A 55 -16.22 -6.48 3.28
C HIS A 55 -16.22 -5.47 2.13
N VAL A 56 -16.87 -4.32 2.29
CA VAL A 56 -16.83 -3.22 1.31
C VAL A 56 -15.42 -2.64 1.25
N GLN A 57 -14.81 -2.36 2.42
CA GLN A 57 -13.44 -1.87 2.48
C GLN A 57 -12.45 -2.86 1.82
N LEU A 58 -12.61 -4.16 2.09
CA LEU A 58 -11.80 -5.21 1.50
C LEU A 58 -11.93 -5.25 -0.03
N ALA A 59 -13.17 -5.18 -0.54
CA ALA A 59 -13.45 -5.16 -1.98
C ALA A 59 -12.88 -3.91 -2.67
N THR A 60 -13.00 -2.74 -2.04
CA THR A 60 -12.41 -1.50 -2.55
C THR A 60 -10.89 -1.60 -2.61
N VAL A 61 -10.22 -2.03 -1.54
CA VAL A 61 -8.75 -2.17 -1.55
C VAL A 61 -8.28 -3.22 -2.56
N TYR A 62 -9.04 -4.31 -2.72
CA TYR A 62 -8.78 -5.30 -3.76
C TYR A 62 -8.82 -4.66 -5.16
N GLN A 63 -9.89 -3.91 -5.45
CA GLN A 63 -10.11 -3.33 -6.77
C GLN A 63 -9.12 -2.20 -7.09
N GLU A 64 -8.81 -1.35 -6.11
CA GLU A 64 -7.96 -0.18 -6.31
C GLU A 64 -6.48 -0.54 -6.36
N SER A 65 -6.01 -1.41 -5.46
CA SER A 65 -4.57 -1.65 -5.31
C SER A 65 -4.15 -3.11 -5.23
N LYS A 66 -5.11 -4.05 -5.20
CA LYS A 66 -4.85 -5.47 -4.91
C LYS A 66 -3.99 -5.66 -3.66
N PHE A 67 -4.23 -4.84 -2.64
CA PHE A 67 -3.47 -4.82 -1.39
C PHE A 67 -1.97 -4.50 -1.53
N VAL A 68 -1.57 -3.85 -2.61
CA VAL A 68 -0.22 -3.30 -2.75
C VAL A 68 -0.18 -1.93 -2.04
N HIS A 69 0.62 -1.84 -0.96
CA HIS A 69 0.68 -0.66 -0.10
C HIS A 69 1.25 0.60 -0.77
N ASP A 70 2.10 0.43 -1.78
CA ASP A 70 2.78 1.49 -2.53
C ASP A 70 2.34 1.54 -4.00
N ALA A 71 1.14 1.04 -4.29
CA ALA A 71 0.56 1.06 -5.64
C ALA A 71 0.57 2.48 -6.21
N ARG A 72 1.10 2.63 -7.42
CA ARG A 72 1.20 3.89 -8.15
C ARG A 72 0.85 3.70 -9.61
N THR A 73 0.25 4.72 -10.21
CA THR A 73 -0.15 4.65 -11.63
C THR A 73 1.04 4.59 -12.59
N PRO A 74 0.89 3.97 -13.77
CA PRO A 74 1.97 3.88 -14.76
C PRO A 74 2.50 5.26 -15.20
N TYR A 75 3.74 5.28 -15.71
CA TYR A 75 4.28 6.47 -16.35
C TYR A 75 3.62 6.73 -17.71
N ARG A 76 3.48 8.02 -18.04
CA ARG A 76 3.27 8.51 -19.39
C ARG A 76 4.62 8.57 -20.09
N TRP A 77 4.68 8.01 -21.29
CA TRP A 77 5.87 7.98 -22.12
C TRP A 77 5.65 8.81 -23.38
N THR A 78 6.61 9.66 -23.73
CA THR A 78 6.68 10.31 -25.04
C THR A 78 7.76 9.65 -25.88
N LEU A 79 7.49 9.49 -27.18
CA LEU A 79 8.38 8.81 -28.14
C LEU A 79 8.78 7.38 -27.72
N GLY A 80 8.04 6.76 -26.79
CA GLY A 80 8.31 5.42 -26.26
C GLY A 80 9.50 5.32 -25.28
N ILE A 81 10.23 6.42 -25.01
CA ILE A 81 11.48 6.37 -24.23
C ILE A 81 11.64 7.46 -23.18
N ILE A 82 10.92 8.59 -23.26
CA ILE A 82 11.05 9.71 -22.32
C ILE A 82 9.86 9.69 -21.35
N PRO A 83 10.07 9.51 -20.03
CA PRO A 83 8.99 9.55 -19.05
C PRO A 83 8.59 11.01 -18.77
N MET A 84 7.32 11.34 -18.97
CA MET A 84 6.76 12.69 -18.77
C MET A 84 6.02 12.85 -17.42
N GLY A 85 6.15 11.89 -16.52
CA GLY A 85 5.41 11.82 -15.26
C GLY A 85 4.37 10.70 -15.25
N ARG A 86 3.62 10.56 -14.16
CA ARG A 86 2.61 9.51 -13.99
C ARG A 86 1.26 9.91 -14.56
N GLN A 87 0.42 8.93 -14.85
CA GLN A 87 -0.94 9.16 -15.38
C GLN A 87 -1.80 9.97 -14.41
N SER A 88 -1.65 9.70 -13.11
CA SER A 88 -2.24 10.48 -12.03
C SER A 88 -1.33 10.42 -10.79
N THR A 89 -1.64 11.22 -9.79
CA THR A 89 -0.94 11.16 -8.50
C THR A 89 -1.51 10.06 -7.57
N ALA A 90 -2.43 9.22 -8.06
CA ALA A 90 -3.05 8.18 -7.25
C ALA A 90 -2.03 7.25 -6.60
N PHE A 91 -2.21 7.03 -5.29
CA PHE A 91 -1.23 6.34 -4.45
C PHE A 91 -1.87 5.40 -3.41
N GLY A 92 -1.18 4.29 -3.13
CA GLY A 92 -1.44 3.40 -2.01
C GLY A 92 -2.74 2.59 -2.11
N TYR A 93 -3.25 2.12 -0.98
CA TYR A 93 -4.42 1.24 -0.92
C TYR A 93 -5.70 1.87 -1.48
N SER A 94 -5.90 3.16 -1.25
CA SER A 94 -7.09 3.89 -1.69
C SER A 94 -7.00 4.39 -3.13
N GLN A 95 -5.80 4.38 -3.73
CA GLN A 95 -5.52 5.08 -4.99
C GLN A 95 -6.04 6.53 -4.99
N ALA A 96 -6.04 7.19 -3.83
CA ALA A 96 -6.45 8.58 -3.73
C ALA A 96 -5.43 9.48 -4.43
N ILE A 97 -5.93 10.46 -5.20
CA ILE A 97 -5.10 11.53 -5.76
C ILE A 97 -4.87 12.63 -4.71
N ASP A 98 -3.88 13.47 -4.96
CA ASP A 98 -3.34 14.42 -3.96
C ASP A 98 -4.44 15.39 -3.52
N SER A 99 -5.22 15.91 -4.47
CA SER A 99 -6.34 16.82 -4.17
C SER A 99 -7.44 16.18 -3.33
N THR A 100 -7.69 14.88 -3.50
CA THR A 100 -8.68 14.15 -2.68
C THR A 100 -8.13 13.88 -1.29
N TRP A 101 -6.83 13.60 -1.19
CA TRP A 101 -6.17 13.40 0.10
C TRP A 101 -6.10 14.70 0.91
N GLU A 102 -5.70 15.81 0.29
CA GLU A 102 -5.68 17.14 0.90
C GLU A 102 -7.07 17.52 1.44
N TRP A 103 -8.11 17.33 0.62
CA TRP A 103 -9.49 17.56 1.05
C TRP A 103 -9.87 16.71 2.28
N TYR A 104 -9.48 15.43 2.31
CA TYR A 104 -9.72 14.57 3.48
C TYR A 104 -9.00 15.09 4.73
N LEU A 105 -7.73 15.50 4.61
CA LEU A 105 -6.94 16.04 5.73
C LEU A 105 -7.61 17.29 6.31
N ASP A 106 -8.05 18.21 5.45
CA ASP A 106 -8.72 19.44 5.84
C ASP A 106 -10.08 19.17 6.49
N ALA A 107 -10.88 18.28 5.89
CA ALA A 107 -12.21 17.96 6.39
C ALA A 107 -12.20 17.23 7.75
N THR A 108 -11.13 16.46 8.02
CA THR A 108 -11.07 15.58 9.19
C THR A 108 -10.05 15.98 10.24
N GLY A 109 -9.22 16.98 9.96
CA GLY A 109 -8.15 17.44 10.85
C GLY A 109 -7.03 16.42 11.09
N ASN A 110 -6.98 15.32 10.32
CA ASN A 110 -6.04 14.20 10.54
C ASN A 110 -4.65 14.51 9.96
N ARG A 111 -3.92 15.47 10.54
CA ARG A 111 -2.61 15.93 10.06
C ARG A 111 -1.46 14.90 10.10
N GLY A 112 -1.70 13.73 10.68
CA GLY A 112 -0.74 12.61 10.74
C GLY A 112 -1.25 11.33 10.10
N ALA A 113 -2.28 11.43 9.24
CA ALA A 113 -2.77 10.32 8.43
C ALA A 113 -1.78 9.94 7.33
#